data_AF-A0A519YUI3-F1
#
_entry.id   AF-A0A519YUI3-F1
#
_cell.length_a   1.000
_cell.length_b   1.000
_cell.length_c   1.000
_cell.angle_alpha   90.00
_cell.angle_beta   90.00
_cell.angle_gamma   90.00
#
_symmetry.space_group_name_H-M   'P 1'
#
loop_
_entity.id
_entity.type
_entity.pdbx_description
1 polymer ?
#
loop_
_entity_poly.entity_id
_entity_poly.type
_entity_poly.pdbx_seq_one_letter_code
_entity_poly.pdbx_strand_id
1 'polypeptide(L)'
;IHMKLQGEDEDEANAGKGRATLPQIILQIILIDIIFSFDSILTAVGLVDNVLVMIAAVICAMGIMLAFSGVVADFVNKNPTIKMLALSFLIMIGFMLVMEAAHKEVEKGYLYFAMAFSLIVELLNMRLRKKSPAGPVKLRDSEYD
;
A
#
# COMPACT_ATOMS: atom_id res chain seq x y z
N ILE A 1 -8.34 33.48 -8.76
CA ILE A 1 -9.23 32.32 -8.47
C ILE A 1 -8.32 31.20 -8.02
N HIS A 2 -7.87 31.32 -6.78
CA HIS A 2 -6.89 30.46 -6.13
C HIS A 2 -7.27 30.58 -4.65
N MET A 3 -7.97 29.58 -4.14
CA MET A 3 -8.43 29.59 -2.76
C MET A 3 -8.27 28.18 -2.22
N LYS A 4 -7.42 28.12 -1.20
CA LYS A 4 -7.21 27.01 -0.29
C LYS A 4 -8.50 26.24 -0.02
N LEU A 5 -8.46 24.94 -0.30
CA LEU A 5 -9.25 23.91 0.36
C LEU A 5 -8.31 22.71 0.52
N GLN A 6 -7.38 22.90 1.45
CA GLN A 6 -6.58 21.83 2.03
C GLN A 6 -6.76 22.02 3.53
N GLY A 7 -7.89 21.51 4.00
CA GLY A 7 -8.39 21.61 5.35
C GLY A 7 -9.57 20.65 5.42
N GLU A 8 -9.40 19.63 6.27
CA GLU A 8 -10.45 18.72 6.75
C GLU A 8 -11.14 17.87 5.68
N ASP A 9 -10.59 16.68 5.39
CA ASP A 9 -11.35 15.48 4.98
C ASP A 9 -10.47 14.21 4.94
N GLU A 10 -9.48 14.07 5.85
CA GLU A 10 -8.81 12.78 6.11
C GLU A 10 -9.08 12.23 7.53
N ASP A 11 -9.99 12.86 8.28
CA ASP A 11 -10.40 12.45 9.63
C ASP A 11 -11.78 11.76 9.68
N GLU A 12 -12.34 11.32 8.55
CA GLU A 12 -13.60 10.54 8.51
C GLU A 12 -13.42 9.01 8.38
N ALA A 13 -12.20 8.49 8.56
CA ALA A 13 -11.97 7.04 8.69
C ALA A 13 -11.62 6.57 10.12
N ASN A 14 -11.63 7.46 11.12
CA ASN A 14 -11.32 7.10 12.52
C ASN A 14 -12.07 7.93 13.58
N ALA A 15 -13.34 8.24 13.32
CA ALA A 15 -14.26 8.72 14.36
C ALA A 15 -14.66 7.56 15.30
N GLY A 16 -13.74 7.21 16.20
CA GLY A 16 -13.97 6.21 17.25
C GLY A 16 -12.66 5.64 17.78
N LYS A 17 -12.06 6.31 18.77
CA LYS A 17 -10.90 5.81 19.52
C LYS A 17 -11.24 4.53 20.30
N GLY A 18 -11.29 3.40 19.61
CA GLY A 18 -11.01 2.09 20.16
C GLY A 18 -9.60 1.71 19.72
N ARG A 19 -8.69 1.46 20.66
CA ARG A 19 -7.41 0.80 20.34
C ARG A 19 -7.75 -0.46 19.54
N ALA A 20 -7.28 -0.57 18.29
CA ALA A 20 -7.42 -1.79 17.51
C ALA A 20 -6.94 -2.95 18.38
N THR A 21 -7.85 -3.88 18.69
CA THR A 21 -7.55 -4.98 19.59
C THR A 21 -6.59 -5.94 18.89
N LEU A 22 -5.69 -6.60 19.64
CA LEU A 22 -4.74 -7.57 19.06
C LEU A 22 -5.39 -8.57 18.08
N PRO A 23 -6.59 -9.12 18.35
CA PRO A 23 -7.27 -10.01 17.39
C PRO A 23 -7.61 -9.32 16.05
N GLN A 24 -7.98 -8.04 16.07
CA GLN A 24 -8.29 -7.28 14.86
C GLN A 24 -7.04 -7.04 14.00
N ILE A 25 -5.90 -6.79 14.65
CA ILE A 25 -4.61 -6.62 13.96
C ILE A 25 -4.17 -7.96 13.33
N ILE A 26 -4.29 -9.06 14.08
CA ILE A 26 -3.96 -10.41 13.58
C ILE A 26 -4.85 -10.76 12.39
N LEU A 27 -6.16 -10.53 12.48
CA LEU A 27 -7.10 -10.78 11.38
C LEU A 27 -6.78 -9.93 10.14
N GLN A 28 -6.38 -8.67 10.33
CA GLN A 28 -5.94 -7.80 9.24
C GLN A 28 -4.65 -8.33 8.56
N ILE A 29 -3.66 -8.80 9.33
CA ILE A 29 -2.42 -9.36 8.79
C ILE A 29 -2.72 -10.62 7.98
N ILE A 30 -3.57 -11.52 8.50
CA ILE A 30 -3.95 -12.76 7.78
C ILE A 30 -4.65 -12.42 6.45
N LEU A 31 -5.58 -11.45 6.45
CA LEU A 31 -6.26 -11.02 5.22
C LEU A 31 -5.27 -10.46 4.19
N ILE A 32 -4.34 -9.60 4.62
CA ILE A 32 -3.33 -9.02 3.73
C ILE A 32 -2.37 -10.09 3.22
N ASP A 33 -1.92 -11.02 4.07
CA ASP A 33 -0.99 -12.09 3.72
C ASP A 33 -1.58 -13.06 2.70
N ILE A 34 -2.85 -13.43 2.85
CA ILE A 34 -3.57 -14.23 1.84
C ILE A 34 -3.51 -13.51 0.49
N ILE A 35 -3.84 -12.21 0.45
CA ILE A 35 -3.95 -11.52 -0.84
C ILE A 35 -2.57 -11.24 -1.45
N PHE A 36 -1.56 -10.98 -0.62
CA PHE A 36 -0.17 -10.81 -1.06
C PHE A 36 0.48 -12.13 -1.52
N SER A 37 0.12 -13.26 -0.91
CA SER A 37 0.55 -14.58 -1.36
C SER A 37 -0.05 -14.94 -2.73
N PHE A 38 -1.31 -14.57 -2.99
CA PHE A 38 -1.93 -14.74 -4.30
C PHE A 38 -1.25 -13.91 -5.39
N ASP A 39 -0.94 -12.64 -5.12
CA ASP A 39 -0.26 -11.75 -6.08
C ASP A 39 1.14 -12.26 -6.46
N SER A 40 1.88 -12.78 -5.47
CA SER A 40 3.19 -13.41 -5.68
C SER A 40 3.13 -14.64 -6.60
N ILE A 41 2.07 -15.45 -6.46
CA ILE A 41 1.83 -16.61 -7.32
C ILE A 41 1.44 -16.18 -8.72
N LEU A 42 0.51 -15.22 -8.87
CA LEU A 42 0.02 -14.76 -10.17
C LEU A 42 1.10 -14.06 -10.99
N THR A 43 1.97 -13.29 -10.33
CA THR A 43 3.14 -12.69 -10.95
C THR A 43 4.09 -13.78 -11.48
N ALA A 44 4.33 -14.85 -10.71
CA ALA A 44 5.17 -15.95 -11.14
C ALA A 44 4.56 -16.77 -12.29
N VAL A 45 3.24 -17.04 -12.24
CA VAL A 45 2.48 -17.74 -13.29
C VAL A 45 2.47 -16.94 -14.59
N GLY A 46 2.36 -15.61 -14.51
CA GLY A 46 2.29 -14.74 -15.68
C GLY A 46 3.62 -14.51 -16.40
N LEU A 47 4.75 -14.89 -15.79
CA LEU A 47 6.10 -14.60 -16.30
C LEU A 47 6.90 -15.84 -16.72
N VAL A 48 6.52 -17.05 -16.31
CA VAL A 48 7.34 -18.25 -16.48
C VAL A 48 6.52 -19.43 -17.00
N ASP A 49 6.93 -19.98 -18.14
CA ASP A 49 6.25 -21.14 -18.76
C ASP A 49 6.53 -22.47 -18.05
N ASN A 50 7.62 -22.53 -17.25
CA ASN A 50 8.05 -23.74 -16.58
C ASN A 50 7.49 -23.86 -15.16
N VAL A 51 6.55 -24.78 -14.97
CA VAL A 51 5.85 -25.04 -13.70
C VAL A 51 6.81 -25.38 -12.56
N LEU A 52 7.90 -26.13 -12.81
CA LEU A 52 8.87 -26.48 -11.78
C LEU A 52 9.62 -25.24 -11.28
N VAL A 53 10.01 -24.35 -12.19
CA VAL A 53 10.69 -23.09 -11.85
C VAL A 53 9.75 -22.16 -11.09
N MET A 54 8.49 -22.09 -11.50
CA MET A 54 7.45 -21.31 -10.82
C MET A 54 7.25 -21.78 -9.37
N ILE A 55 7.09 -23.09 -9.14
CA ILE A 55 6.92 -23.65 -7.79
C ILE A 55 8.14 -23.33 -6.91
N ALA A 56 9.35 -23.54 -7.44
CA ALA A 56 10.59 -23.25 -6.71
C ALA A 56 10.70 -21.75 -6.36
N ALA A 57 10.39 -20.87 -7.32
CA ALA A 57 10.44 -19.43 -7.12
C ALA A 57 9.43 -18.95 -6.07
N VAL A 58 8.19 -19.44 -6.11
CA VAL A 58 7.15 -19.09 -5.12
C VAL A 58 7.57 -19.54 -3.72
N ILE A 59 8.05 -20.77 -3.56
CA ILE A 59 8.50 -21.27 -2.24
C ILE A 59 9.67 -20.43 -1.71
N CYS A 60 10.65 -20.11 -2.56
CA CYS A 60 11.76 -19.24 -2.17
C CYS A 60 11.28 -17.83 -1.79
N ALA A 61 10.39 -17.25 -2.58
CA ALA A 61 9.83 -15.91 -2.33
C ALA A 61 9.03 -15.87 -1.02
N MET A 62 8.18 -16.86 -0.76
CA MET A 62 7.45 -17.00 0.51
C MET A 62 8.40 -17.14 1.70
N GLY A 63 9.48 -17.93 1.56
CA GLY A 63 10.50 -18.07 2.59
C GLY A 63 11.17 -16.73 2.94
N ILE A 64 11.49 -15.92 1.92
CA ILE A 64 12.03 -14.57 2.11
C ILE A 64 10.98 -13.65 2.76
N MET A 65 9.73 -13.65 2.30
CA MET A 65 8.67 -12.84 2.90
C MET A 65 8.49 -13.14 4.38
N LEU A 66 8.45 -14.42 4.78
CA LEU A 66 8.32 -14.81 6.17
C LEU A 66 9.50 -14.34 7.02
N ALA A 67 10.73 -14.50 6.51
CA ALA A 67 11.94 -14.04 7.19
C ALA A 67 11.96 -12.52 7.42
N PHE A 68 11.41 -11.74 6.49
CA PHE A 68 11.35 -10.27 6.56
C PHE A 68 10.00 -9.71 7.05
N SER A 69 9.03 -10.57 7.37
CA SER A 69 7.65 -10.19 7.67
C SER A 69 7.54 -9.17 8.80
N GLY A 70 8.31 -9.33 9.88
CA GLY A 70 8.35 -8.38 11.00
C GLY A 70 8.83 -6.99 10.58
N VAL A 71 9.91 -6.92 9.78
CA VAL A 71 10.48 -5.65 9.30
C VAL A 71 9.52 -4.96 8.33
N VAL A 72 8.90 -5.72 7.43
CA VAL A 72 7.91 -5.22 6.48
C VAL A 72 6.67 -4.71 7.22
N ALA A 73 6.17 -5.46 8.21
CA ALA A 73 5.02 -5.08 9.01
C ALA A 73 5.29 -3.79 9.80
N ASP A 74 6.45 -3.67 10.43
CA ASP A 74 6.84 -2.46 11.16
C ASP A 74 6.97 -1.25 10.22
N PHE A 75 7.51 -1.45 9.01
CA PHE A 75 7.62 -0.39 8.01
C PHE A 75 6.25 0.09 7.52
N VAL A 76 5.32 -0.82 7.24
CA VAL A 76 3.95 -0.50 6.82
C VAL A 76 3.18 0.19 7.95
N ASN A 77 3.32 -0.28 9.20
CA ASN A 77 2.66 0.32 10.36
C ASN A 77 3.17 1.74 10.67
N LYS A 78 4.47 1.99 10.44
CA LYS A 78 5.08 3.30 10.70
C LYS A 78 4.74 4.35 9.62
N ASN A 79 4.34 3.91 8.43
CA ASN A 79 4.05 4.79 7.30
C ASN A 79 2.61 4.57 6.79
N PRO A 80 1.63 5.35 7.29
CA PRO A 80 0.21 5.18 6.94
C PRO A 80 -0.07 5.24 5.43
N THR A 81 0.65 6.09 4.71
CA THR A 81 0.54 6.22 3.24
C THR A 81 1.00 4.96 2.50
N ILE A 82 2.05 4.28 2.99
CA ILE A 82 2.48 2.98 2.46
C ILE A 82 1.41 1.91 2.72
N LYS A 83 0.79 1.92 3.90
CA LYS A 83 -0.33 1.01 4.21
C LYS A 83 -1.50 1.20 3.24
N MET A 84 -1.86 2.45 2.95
CA MET A 84 -2.89 2.77 1.97
C MET A 84 -2.50 2.33 0.56
N LEU A 85 -1.25 2.59 0.13
CA LEU A 85 -0.74 2.18 -1.18
C LEU A 85 -0.79 0.64 -1.36
N ALA A 86 -0.43 -0.12 -0.32
CA ALA A 86 -0.54 -1.59 -0.33
C ALA A 86 -2.00 -2.07 -0.45
N LEU A 87 -2.93 -1.45 0.29
CA LEU A 87 -4.36 -1.74 0.19
C LEU A 87 -4.92 -1.40 -1.21
N SER A 88 -4.44 -0.33 -1.84
CA SER A 88 -4.84 0.03 -3.20
C SER A 88 -4.33 -0.97 -4.24
N PHE A 89 -3.08 -1.43 -4.14
CA PHE A 89 -2.55 -2.47 -5.03
C PHE A 89 -3.33 -3.77 -4.89
N LEU A 90 -3.65 -4.15 -3.65
CA LEU A 90 -4.46 -5.31 -3.33
C LEU A 90 -5.84 -5.26 -4.03
N ILE A 91 -6.54 -4.13 -3.97
CA ILE A 91 -7.82 -3.94 -4.65
C ILE A 91 -7.63 -3.97 -6.17
N MET A 92 -6.58 -3.34 -6.69
CA MET A 92 -6.29 -3.27 -8.11
C MET A 92 -6.01 -4.66 -8.71
N ILE A 93 -5.19 -5.47 -8.04
CA ILE A 93 -4.91 -6.87 -8.43
C ILE A 93 -6.18 -7.72 -8.28
N GLY A 94 -6.95 -7.53 -7.21
CA GLY A 94 -8.25 -8.20 -7.06
C GLY A 94 -9.21 -7.89 -8.21
N PHE A 95 -9.28 -6.63 -8.64
CA PHE A 95 -10.08 -6.22 -9.79
C PHE A 95 -9.54 -6.77 -11.12
N MET A 96 -8.22 -6.74 -11.32
CA MET A 96 -7.56 -7.36 -12.48
C MET A 96 -7.95 -8.84 -12.61
N LEU A 97 -7.94 -9.59 -11.50
CA LEU A 97 -8.31 -11.00 -11.50
C LEU A 97 -9.77 -11.23 -11.89
N VAL A 98 -10.69 -10.40 -11.39
CA VAL A 98 -12.10 -10.48 -11.78
C VAL A 98 -12.27 -10.22 -13.28
N MET A 99 -11.50 -9.28 -13.84
CA MET A 99 -11.52 -8.97 -15.27
C MET A 99 -10.93 -10.10 -16.12
N GLU A 100 -9.78 -10.66 -15.72
CA GLU A 100 -9.18 -11.82 -16.39
C GLU A 100 -10.11 -13.03 -16.33
N ALA A 101 -10.76 -13.28 -15.18
CA ALA A 101 -11.75 -14.34 -15.02
C ALA A 101 -13.01 -14.11 -15.89
N ALA A 102 -13.34 -12.86 -16.21
CA ALA A 102 -14.39 -12.49 -17.15
C ALA A 102 -13.92 -12.51 -18.63
N HIS A 103 -12.77 -13.12 -18.93
CA HIS A 103 -12.14 -13.17 -20.25
C HIS A 103 -11.84 -11.80 -20.89
N LYS A 104 -11.69 -10.76 -20.07
CA LYS A 104 -11.19 -9.45 -20.51
C LYS A 104 -9.71 -9.36 -20.18
N GLU A 105 -8.88 -9.50 -21.21
CA GLU A 105 -7.43 -9.35 -21.05
C GLU A 105 -7.08 -7.89 -20.73
N VAL A 106 -6.46 -7.69 -19.57
CA VAL A 106 -5.88 -6.42 -19.17
C VAL A 106 -4.38 -6.49 -19.45
N GLU A 107 -3.85 -5.51 -20.18
CA GLU A 107 -2.42 -5.46 -20.46
C GLU A 107 -1.63 -5.22 -19.17
N LYS A 108 -0.95 -6.27 -18.69
CA LYS A 108 -0.24 -6.33 -17.40
C LYS A 108 0.81 -5.23 -17.27
N GLY A 109 1.38 -4.77 -18.39
CA GLY A 109 2.36 -3.68 -18.43
C GLY A 109 1.85 -2.38 -17.81
N TYR A 110 0.58 -2.01 -18.06
CA TYR A 110 0.01 -0.79 -17.46
C TYR A 110 -0.16 -0.92 -15.95
N LEU A 111 -0.54 -2.10 -15.46
CA LEU A 111 -0.64 -2.37 -14.02
C LEU A 111 0.73 -2.28 -13.34
N TYR A 112 1.75 -2.92 -13.91
CA TYR A 112 3.11 -2.84 -13.38
C TYR A 112 3.66 -1.42 -13.41
N PHE A 113 3.41 -0.68 -14.48
CA PHE A 113 3.80 0.73 -14.57
C PHE A 113 3.08 1.59 -13.52
N ALA A 114 1.77 1.41 -13.33
CA ALA A 114 1.00 2.15 -12.33
C ALA A 114 1.50 1.85 -10.90
N MET A 115 1.82 0.59 -10.58
CA MET A 115 2.38 0.21 -9.29
C MET A 115 3.75 0.84 -9.05
N ALA A 116 4.66 0.72 -10.02
CA ALA A 116 5.99 1.29 -9.93
C ALA A 116 5.95 2.82 -9.81
N PHE A 117 5.15 3.49 -10.63
CA PHE A 117 4.98 4.95 -10.61
C PHE A 117 4.44 5.43 -9.27
N SER A 118 3.40 4.79 -8.74
CA SER A 118 2.79 5.15 -7.45
C SER A 118 3.78 4.99 -6.31
N LEU A 119 4.58 3.91 -6.32
CA LEU A 119 5.61 3.67 -5.31
C LEU A 119 6.71 4.74 -5.40
N ILE A 120 7.15 5.10 -6.60
CA ILE A 120 8.13 6.19 -6.80
C ILE A 120 7.58 7.51 -6.25
N VAL A 121 6.36 7.90 -6.63
CA VAL A 121 5.73 9.14 -6.15
C VAL A 121 5.65 9.15 -4.62
N GLU A 122 5.26 8.02 -4.01
CA GLU A 122 5.18 7.91 -2.56
C GLU A 122 6.56 7.99 -1.88
N LEU A 123 7.61 7.40 -2.48
CA LEU A 123 8.98 7.56 -1.99
C LEU A 123 9.46 9.02 -2.06
N LEU A 124 9.10 9.75 -3.14
CA LEU A 124 9.38 11.18 -3.23
C LEU A 124 8.60 11.95 -2.14
N ASN A 125 7.30 11.69 -2.01
CA ASN A 125 6.44 12.33 -1.02
C ASN A 125 6.98 12.14 0.41
N MET A 126 7.39 10.92 0.75
CA MET A 126 7.99 10.60 2.04
C MET A 126 9.34 11.32 2.26
N ARG A 127 10.15 11.51 1.21
CA ARG A 127 11.39 12.31 1.28
C ARG A 127 11.12 13.80 1.50
N LEU A 128 10.12 14.37 0.84
CA LEU A 128 9.74 15.77 1.04
C LEU A 128 9.20 16.00 2.44
N ARG A 129 8.33 15.11 2.94
CA ARG A 129 7.74 15.21 4.28
C ARG A 129 8.78 15.13 5.41
N LYS A 130 9.83 14.33 5.25
CA LYS A 130 10.98 14.30 6.19
C LYS A 130 11.80 15.60 6.19
N LYS A 131 11.74 16.40 5.13
CA LYS A 131 12.48 17.66 4.97
C LYS A 131 11.71 18.90 5.43
N SER A 132 10.48 18.76 5.93
CA SER A 132 9.71 19.87 6.50
C SER A 132 9.81 19.87 8.04
N PRO A 133 10.81 20.55 8.65
CA PRO A 133 10.79 20.91 10.06
C PRO A 133 10.00 22.22 10.27
N ALA A 134 8.93 22.44 9.53
CA ALA A 134 8.05 23.57 9.79
C ALA A 134 6.99 23.08 10.76
N GLY A 135 7.27 23.25 12.07
CA GLY A 135 6.22 23.26 13.06
C GLY A 135 5.10 24.21 12.62
N PRO A 136 3.86 24.01 13.11
CA PRO A 136 2.72 24.81 12.69
C PRO A 136 3.11 26.28 12.79
N VAL A 137 3.10 26.98 11.65
CA VAL A 137 3.38 28.41 11.61
C VAL A 137 2.27 29.05 12.44
N LYS A 138 2.60 29.35 13.71
CA LYS A 138 1.74 30.12 14.59
C LYS A 138 1.55 31.46 13.91
N LEU A 139 0.38 31.63 13.31
CA LEU A 139 -0.09 32.94 12.90
C LEU A 139 -0.11 33.76 14.18
N ARG A 140 0.75 34.78 14.26
CA ARG A 140 0.64 35.81 15.29
C ARG A 140 -0.65 36.54 14.96
N ASP A 141 -1.67 36.34 15.78
CA ASP A 141 -2.81 37.23 15.77
C ASP A 141 -2.27 38.65 15.97
N SER A 142 -2.51 39.49 14.96
CA SER A 142 -2.15 40.88 14.98
C SER A 142 -3.11 41.57 15.95
N GLU A 143 -2.68 41.66 17.20
CA GLU A 143 -3.21 42.61 18.18
C GLU A 143 -2.93 44.03 17.66
N TYR A 144 -3.86 44.55 16.84
CA TYR A 144 -4.03 45.97 16.62
C TYR A 144 -5.47 46.30 16.96
N ASP A 145 -5.59 47.18 17.95
CA ASP A 145 -6.75 47.95 18.40
C ASP A 145 -7.74 48.37 17.30
#